data_AF-A0A3M1CNX5-F1
#
_entry.id   AF-A0A3M1CNX5-F1
#
_cell.length_a   1.000
_cell.length_b   1.000
_cell.length_c   1.000
_cell.angle_alpha   90.00
_cell.angle_beta   90.00
_cell.angle_gamma   90.00
#
_symmetry.space_group_name_H-M   'P 1'
#
loop_
_entity.id
_entity.type
_entity.pdbx_description
1 polymer ?
#
loop_
_entity_poly.entity_id
_entity_poly.type
_entity_poly.pdbx_seq_one_letter_code
_entity_poly.pdbx_strand_id
1 'polypeptide(L)'
;MAAVDIKKADVFQGRLVELTINSSTPSEVFARKNIREGIVKVSEEIEEAVYETESVGVDVDEGIRSRKVLVELEISEISTTDIDNINTSGAEIIVKTSTGGANGTGKTLTVSSCDAIFAHLNDLKTKIVARKKTTGATLGFSIADNA
;
A
#
# COMPACT_ATOMS: atom_id res chain seq x y z
N MET A 1 1.19 11.46 30.98
CA MET A 1 1.40 11.48 29.52
C MET A 1 0.24 10.78 28.85
N ALA A 2 -0.47 11.47 27.95
CA ALA A 2 -1.44 10.84 27.08
C ALA A 2 -0.68 10.05 26.00
N ALA A 3 -1.15 8.85 25.65
CA ALA A 3 -0.65 8.15 24.47
C ALA A 3 -0.87 9.08 23.27
N VAL A 4 0.21 9.44 22.57
CA VAL A 4 0.09 10.17 21.30
C VAL A 4 -0.62 9.22 20.34
N ASP A 5 -1.83 9.60 19.93
CA ASP A 5 -2.65 8.78 19.05
C ASP A 5 -1.88 8.50 17.77
N ILE A 6 -1.69 7.21 17.49
CA ILE A 6 -1.17 6.72 16.22
C ILE A 6 -2.14 7.20 15.14
N LYS A 7 -1.71 8.18 14.33
CA LYS A 7 -2.55 8.73 13.25
C LYS A 7 -2.56 7.78 12.07
N LYS A 8 -3.63 6.99 11.95
CA LYS A 8 -3.96 6.24 10.75
C LYS A 8 -4.79 7.12 9.81
N ALA A 9 -4.31 7.38 8.61
CA ALA A 9 -4.98 8.16 7.59
C ALA A 9 -5.20 7.34 6.32
N ASP A 10 -6.38 7.46 5.72
CA ASP A 10 -6.64 6.94 4.38
C ASP A 10 -6.01 7.90 3.38
N VAL A 11 -4.96 7.45 2.69
CA VAL A 11 -4.17 8.28 1.77
C VAL A 11 -4.56 8.08 0.31
N PHE A 12 -5.22 6.96 0.00
CA PHE A 12 -5.67 6.66 -1.35
C PHE A 12 -6.83 5.67 -1.35
N GLN A 13 -7.86 5.96 -2.14
CA GLN A 13 -8.96 5.05 -2.39
C GLN A 13 -9.44 5.22 -3.84
N GLY A 14 -9.81 4.12 -4.50
CA GLY A 14 -10.39 4.21 -5.82
C GLY A 14 -10.86 2.88 -6.39
N ARG A 15 -11.49 2.97 -7.56
CA ARG A 15 -11.84 1.80 -8.36
C ARG A 15 -10.60 1.28 -9.05
N LEU A 16 -10.21 0.05 -8.72
CA LEU A 16 -9.08 -0.65 -9.31
C LEU A 16 -9.41 -1.09 -10.74
N VAL A 17 -8.53 -0.78 -11.69
CA VAL A 17 -8.66 -1.20 -13.10
C VAL A 17 -7.52 -2.10 -13.56
N GLU A 18 -6.31 -1.90 -13.04
CA GLU A 18 -5.16 -2.77 -13.27
C GLU A 18 -4.41 -3.02 -11.96
N LEU A 19 -3.97 -4.26 -11.76
CA LEU A 19 -3.11 -4.69 -10.67
C LEU A 19 -1.93 -5.45 -11.25
N THR A 20 -0.72 -5.08 -10.82
CA THR A 20 0.51 -5.82 -11.10
C THR A 20 1.24 -6.08 -9.77
N ILE A 21 1.72 -7.30 -9.59
CA ILE A 21 2.56 -7.72 -8.48
C ILE A 21 3.84 -8.27 -9.07
N ASN A 22 4.96 -7.63 -8.73
CA ASN A 22 6.29 -8.04 -9.19
C ASN A 22 7.02 -8.80 -8.09
N SER A 23 7.89 -9.73 -8.49
CA SER A 23 8.80 -10.38 -7.57
C SER A 23 9.97 -9.49 -7.16
N SER A 24 10.80 -9.96 -6.23
CA SER A 24 12.05 -9.29 -5.86
C SER A 24 13.07 -9.20 -7.00
N THR A 25 12.97 -10.12 -7.98
CA THR A 25 13.60 -9.98 -9.30
C THR A 25 12.61 -9.33 -10.28
N PRO A 26 13.08 -8.59 -11.31
CA PRO A 26 12.21 -7.92 -12.30
C PRO A 26 11.51 -8.91 -13.24
N SER A 27 10.67 -9.75 -12.67
CA SER A 27 9.73 -10.67 -13.29
C SER A 27 8.36 -10.45 -12.67
N GLU A 28 7.35 -10.30 -13.52
CA GLU A 28 5.97 -10.16 -13.09
C GLU A 28 5.46 -11.49 -12.52
N VAL A 29 4.90 -11.47 -11.31
CA VAL A 29 4.30 -12.66 -10.66
C VAL A 29 2.83 -12.76 -11.00
N PHE A 30 2.15 -11.62 -11.06
CA PHE A 30 0.73 -11.54 -11.35
C PHE A 30 0.42 -10.19 -11.99
N ALA A 31 -0.33 -10.20 -13.09
CA ALA A 31 -0.99 -9.00 -13.57
C ALA A 31 -2.40 -9.29 -14.05
N ARG A 32 -3.28 -8.34 -13.75
CA ARG A 32 -4.68 -8.37 -14.19
C ARG A 32 -5.10 -6.99 -14.62
N LYS A 33 -5.63 -6.90 -15.84
CA LYS A 33 -6.18 -5.68 -16.44
C LYS A 33 -7.69 -5.77 -16.53
N ASN A 34 -8.33 -4.62 -16.74
CA ASN A 34 -9.78 -4.49 -16.90
C ASN A 34 -10.59 -5.07 -15.72
N ILE A 35 -10.08 -4.90 -14.50
CA ILE A 35 -10.76 -5.31 -13.28
C ILE A 35 -12.05 -4.49 -13.15
N ARG A 36 -13.21 -5.16 -13.25
CA ARG A 36 -14.52 -4.48 -13.26
C ARG A 36 -15.02 -4.16 -11.86
N GLU A 37 -14.77 -5.05 -10.90
CA GLU A 37 -15.26 -5.01 -9.51
C GLU A 37 -14.10 -5.01 -8.52
N GLY A 38 -13.15 -4.10 -8.72
CA GLY A 38 -11.98 -3.96 -7.87
C GLY A 38 -12.04 -2.70 -7.03
N ILE A 39 -11.75 -2.81 -5.75
CA ILE A 39 -11.56 -1.66 -4.85
C ILE A 39 -10.15 -1.73 -4.30
N VAL A 40 -9.48 -0.58 -4.26
CA VAL A 40 -8.22 -0.40 -3.52
C VAL A 40 -8.41 0.63 -2.42
N LYS A 41 -7.85 0.32 -1.26
CA LYS A 41 -7.71 1.22 -0.13
C LYS A 41 -6.25 1.21 0.33
N VAL A 42 -5.67 2.39 0.49
CA VAL A 42 -4.34 2.57 1.07
C VAL A 42 -4.48 3.42 2.31
N SER A 43 -3.93 2.90 3.40
CA SER A 43 -3.82 3.64 4.65
C SER A 43 -2.35 3.78 5.03
N GLU A 44 -2.02 4.95 5.56
CA GLU A 44 -0.72 5.23 6.15
C GLU A 44 -0.89 5.43 7.65
N GLU A 45 0.08 4.93 8.40
CA GLU A 45 0.18 5.06 9.84
C GLU A 45 1.55 5.67 10.18
N ILE A 46 1.55 6.76 10.94
CA ILE A 46 2.78 7.42 11.41
C ILE A 46 3.05 6.98 12.85
N GLU A 47 4.23 6.41 13.09
CA GLU A 47 4.74 6.13 14.43
C GLU A 47 5.69 7.27 14.85
N GLU A 48 5.19 8.16 15.70
CA GLU A 48 5.97 9.20 16.37
C GLU A 48 6.63 8.65 17.65
N ALA A 49 7.85 9.09 17.94
CA ALA A 49 8.49 8.83 19.23
C ALA A 49 8.90 10.16 19.85
N VAL A 50 8.28 10.47 20.99
CA VAL A 50 8.67 11.60 21.83
C VAL A 50 9.89 11.19 22.66
N TYR A 51 11.00 11.92 22.51
CA TYR A 51 12.14 11.84 23.42
C TYR A 51 12.20 13.12 24.22
N GLU A 52 11.69 13.11 25.46
CA GLU A 52 12.05 14.14 26.43
C GLU A 52 13.52 13.93 26.78
N THR A 53 14.38 14.82 26.29
CA THR A 53 15.72 14.99 26.88
C THR A 53 15.64 16.24 27.73
N GLU A 54 15.62 16.08 29.06
CA GLU A 54 15.87 17.20 29.97
C GLU A 54 17.32 17.65 29.76
N SER A 55 17.52 18.55 28.81
CA SER A 55 18.77 19.29 28.68
C SER A 55 18.41 20.74 28.37
N VAL A 56 18.85 21.59 29.30
CA VAL A 56 18.56 23.00 29.39
C VAL A 56 18.76 23.70 28.04
N GLY A 57 17.66 24.10 27.40
CA GLY A 57 17.66 25.11 26.33
C GLY A 57 17.59 24.64 24.88
N VAL A 58 17.14 23.41 24.59
CA VAL A 58 16.90 22.98 23.20
C VAL A 58 15.45 22.55 23.04
N ASP A 59 14.70 23.26 22.22
CA ASP A 59 13.38 22.84 21.75
C ASP A 59 13.54 21.50 21.01
N VAL A 60 12.84 20.47 21.48
CA VAL A 60 12.86 19.13 20.89
C VAL A 60 11.91 19.13 19.71
N ASP A 61 12.45 19.11 18.48
CA ASP A 61 11.67 18.84 17.28
C ASP A 61 11.07 17.42 17.35
N GLU A 62 9.75 17.33 17.19
CA GLU A 62 9.00 16.06 17.05
C GLU A 62 9.49 15.31 15.79
N GLY A 63 10.35 14.30 15.98
CA GLY A 63 10.90 13.50 14.89
C GLY A 63 10.04 12.27 14.58
N ILE A 64 9.53 12.15 13.35
CA ILE A 64 8.90 10.91 12.84
C ILE A 64 9.93 9.78 12.86
N ARG A 65 9.62 8.67 13.56
CA ARG A 65 10.53 7.51 13.65
C ARG A 65 10.31 6.50 12.54
N SER A 66 9.05 6.27 12.16
CA SER A 66 8.71 5.39 11.05
C SER A 66 7.32 5.63 10.49
N ARG A 67 7.12 5.22 9.24
CA ARG A 67 5.80 5.18 8.58
C ARG A 67 5.48 3.74 8.20
N LYS A 68 4.22 3.35 8.35
CA LYS A 68 3.70 2.08 7.83
C LYS A 68 2.66 2.38 6.77
N VAL A 69 2.73 1.65 5.67
CA VAL A 69 1.77 1.69 4.57
C VAL A 69 1.09 0.33 4.50
N LEU A 70 -0.23 0.35 4.47
CA LEU A 70 -1.08 -0.82 4.30
C LEU A 70 -1.92 -0.60 3.04
N VAL A 71 -1.72 -1.45 2.03
CA VAL A 71 -2.56 -1.52 0.84
C VAL A 71 -3.48 -2.72 0.98
N GLU A 72 -4.78 -2.48 0.91
CA GLU A 72 -5.81 -3.52 0.87
C GLU A 72 -6.55 -3.44 -0.46
N LEU A 73 -6.63 -4.59 -1.15
CA LEU A 73 -7.38 -4.72 -2.39
C LEU A 73 -8.36 -5.87 -2.29
N GLU A 74 -9.50 -5.70 -2.95
CA GLU A 74 -10.48 -6.75 -3.14
C GLU A 74 -10.82 -6.82 -4.63
N ILE A 75 -10.66 -8.01 -5.21
CA ILE A 75 -10.93 -8.29 -6.62
C ILE A 75 -11.78 -9.55 -6.76
N SER A 76 -12.35 -9.76 -7.95
CA SER A 76 -12.93 -11.04 -8.32
C SER A 76 -11.92 -12.17 -8.13
N GLU A 77 -12.43 -13.36 -7.79
CA GLU A 77 -11.62 -14.55 -7.56
C GLU A 77 -10.52 -14.75 -8.63
N ILE A 78 -9.33 -15.16 -8.17
CA ILE A 78 -8.19 -15.61 -8.98
C ILE A 78 -7.83 -17.05 -8.62
N SER A 79 -7.05 -17.72 -9.47
CA SER A 79 -6.71 -19.12 -9.25
C SER A 79 -5.89 -19.31 -7.96
N THR A 80 -6.00 -20.47 -7.33
CA THR A 80 -5.20 -20.81 -6.15
C THR A 80 -3.70 -20.79 -6.46
N THR A 81 -3.31 -21.15 -7.69
CA THR A 81 -1.93 -21.06 -8.17
C THR A 81 -1.42 -19.62 -8.15
N ASP A 82 -2.23 -18.66 -8.59
CA ASP A 82 -1.86 -17.23 -8.56
C ASP A 82 -1.74 -16.73 -7.11
N ILE A 83 -2.63 -17.18 -6.22
CA ILE A 83 -2.57 -16.86 -4.79
C ILE A 83 -1.26 -17.36 -4.17
N ASP A 84 -0.88 -18.61 -4.45
CA ASP A 84 0.36 -19.21 -3.94
C ASP A 84 1.60 -18.49 -4.50
N ASN A 85 1.57 -18.12 -5.78
CA ASN A 85 2.65 -17.36 -6.43
C ASN A 85 2.81 -15.96 -5.78
N ILE A 86 1.71 -15.25 -5.53
CA ILE A 86 1.73 -13.95 -4.85
C ILE A 86 2.33 -14.09 -3.44
N ASN A 87 1.86 -15.08 -2.66
CA ASN A 87 2.26 -15.30 -1.27
C ASN A 87 3.74 -15.67 -1.10
N THR A 88 4.35 -16.27 -2.12
CA THR A 88 5.75 -16.73 -2.06
C THR A 88 6.74 -15.74 -2.64
N SER A 89 6.30 -14.86 -3.56
CA SER A 89 7.22 -14.10 -4.41
C SER A 89 6.98 -12.59 -4.42
N GLY A 90 5.81 -12.10 -3.99
CA GLY A 90 5.44 -10.68 -4.15
C GLY A 90 6.32 -9.71 -3.35
N ALA A 91 6.98 -8.78 -4.03
CA ALA A 91 7.85 -7.75 -3.43
C ALA A 91 7.48 -6.32 -3.82
N GLU A 92 6.68 -6.12 -4.86
CA GLU A 92 6.18 -4.81 -5.25
C GLU A 92 4.73 -4.94 -5.71
N ILE A 93 3.93 -3.93 -5.39
CA ILE A 93 2.55 -3.83 -5.86
C ILE A 93 2.36 -2.51 -6.62
N ILE A 94 1.77 -2.62 -7.81
CA ILE A 94 1.41 -1.49 -8.67
C ILE A 94 -0.09 -1.56 -8.91
N VAL A 95 -0.77 -0.46 -8.60
CA VAL A 95 -2.22 -0.34 -8.68
C VAL A 95 -2.56 0.83 -9.58
N LYS A 96 -3.36 0.58 -10.61
CA LYS A 96 -3.99 1.66 -11.38
C LYS A 96 -5.45 1.76 -11.04
N THR A 97 -5.89 2.97 -10.74
CA THR A 97 -7.31 3.28 -10.56
C THR A 97 -7.89 3.96 -11.78
N SER A 98 -9.22 4.09 -11.80
CA SER A 98 -9.94 5.01 -12.67
C SER A 98 -10.86 5.87 -11.81
N THR A 99 -10.96 7.17 -12.14
CA THR A 99 -11.91 8.11 -11.54
C THR A 99 -13.31 8.03 -12.16
N GLY A 100 -13.49 7.23 -13.23
CA GLY A 100 -14.73 7.12 -13.99
C GLY A 100 -14.97 8.29 -14.94
N GLY A 101 -15.68 8.05 -16.05
CA GLY A 101 -15.96 9.03 -17.10
C GLY A 101 -15.13 8.82 -18.38
N ALA A 102 -15.58 9.39 -19.50
CA ALA A 102 -14.97 9.22 -20.83
C ALA A 102 -13.51 9.72 -20.92
N ASN A 103 -13.09 10.56 -19.96
CA ASN A 103 -11.73 11.11 -19.83
C ASN A 103 -11.10 10.79 -18.47
N GLY A 104 -11.55 9.72 -17.79
CA GLY A 104 -11.15 9.43 -16.40
C GLY A 104 -9.68 9.06 -16.27
N THR A 105 -8.81 10.06 -16.11
CA THR A 105 -7.41 9.87 -15.71
C THR A 105 -7.42 9.43 -14.25
N GLY A 106 -7.17 8.15 -14.04
CA GLY A 106 -6.96 7.63 -12.70
C GLY A 106 -5.56 7.94 -12.19
N LYS A 107 -5.16 7.26 -11.12
CA LYS A 107 -3.82 7.35 -10.57
C LYS A 107 -3.16 5.98 -10.57
N THR A 108 -1.84 5.98 -10.72
CA THR A 108 -1.00 4.80 -10.47
C THR A 108 -0.35 4.95 -9.11
N LEU A 109 -0.61 4.00 -8.21
CA LEU A 109 0.08 3.86 -6.93
C LEU A 109 1.11 2.72 -7.06
N THR A 110 2.35 2.99 -6.66
CA THR A 110 3.40 1.98 -6.58
C THR A 110 3.93 1.88 -5.16
N VAL A 111 4.02 0.66 -4.62
CA VAL A 111 4.68 0.35 -3.36
C VAL A 111 5.76 -0.68 -3.66
N SER A 112 7.01 -0.23 -3.69
CA SER A 112 8.17 -1.06 -3.99
C SER A 112 8.79 -1.63 -2.71
N SER A 113 9.50 -2.77 -2.84
CA SER A 113 10.21 -3.42 -1.74
C SER A 113 9.30 -3.69 -0.52
N CYS A 114 8.06 -4.09 -0.74
CA CYS A 114 7.10 -4.50 0.29
C CYS A 114 7.75 -5.49 1.25
N ASP A 115 7.47 -5.32 2.54
CA ASP A 115 7.98 -6.26 3.55
C ASP A 115 7.19 -7.56 3.50
N ALA A 116 5.92 -7.49 3.08
CA ALA A 116 5.11 -8.65 2.76
C ALA A 116 3.95 -8.30 1.82
N ILE A 117 3.59 -9.27 0.97
CA ILE A 117 2.36 -9.26 0.17
C ILE A 117 1.67 -10.60 0.39
N PHE A 118 0.39 -10.56 0.74
CA PHE A 118 -0.42 -11.76 0.98
C PHE A 118 -1.73 -11.69 0.21
N ALA A 119 -2.13 -12.81 -0.38
CA ALA A 119 -3.40 -13.03 -1.04
C ALA A 119 -4.14 -14.21 -0.37
N HIS A 120 -5.46 -14.10 -0.23
CA HIS A 120 -6.32 -15.18 0.22
C HIS A 120 -7.73 -15.04 -0.35
N LEU A 121 -8.45 -16.17 -0.41
CA LEU A 121 -9.87 -16.18 -0.71
C LEU A 121 -10.66 -15.56 0.45
N ASN A 122 -11.59 -14.69 0.12
CA ASN A 122 -12.55 -14.08 1.02
C ASN A 122 -13.92 -14.17 0.34
N ASP A 123 -14.65 -15.24 0.66
CA ASP A 123 -15.87 -15.65 -0.06
C ASP A 123 -15.63 -15.82 -1.57
N LEU A 124 -16.42 -15.15 -2.42
CA LEU A 124 -16.33 -15.19 -3.89
C LEU A 124 -15.33 -14.17 -4.45
N LYS A 125 -14.44 -13.67 -3.60
CA LYS A 125 -13.47 -12.63 -3.95
C LYS A 125 -12.09 -13.02 -3.44
N THR A 126 -11.07 -12.36 -3.99
CA THR A 126 -9.71 -12.48 -3.50
C THR A 126 -9.31 -11.16 -2.84
N LYS A 127 -8.87 -11.26 -1.58
CA LYS A 127 -8.31 -10.14 -0.83
C LYS A 127 -6.79 -10.19 -0.92
N ILE A 128 -6.19 -9.06 -1.30
CA ILE A 128 -4.73 -8.89 -1.39
C ILE A 128 -4.34 -7.78 -0.41
N VAL A 129 -3.32 -8.05 0.40
CA VAL A 129 -2.81 -7.13 1.42
C VAL A 129 -1.31 -6.99 1.25
N ALA A 130 -0.85 -5.76 0.99
CA ALA A 130 0.58 -5.43 0.96
C ALA A 130 0.95 -4.49 2.11
N ARG A 131 2.12 -4.71 2.70
CA ARG A 131 2.62 -3.92 3.83
C ARG A 131 4.03 -3.42 3.55
N LYS A 132 4.27 -2.16 3.91
CA LYS A 132 5.61 -1.57 3.89
C LYS A 132 5.83 -0.71 5.13
N LYS A 133 6.96 -0.92 5.81
CA LYS A 133 7.49 -0.05 6.86
C LYS A 133 8.71 0.66 6.33
N THR A 134 8.76 1.97 6.55
CA THR A 134 9.92 2.82 6.25
C THR A 134 10.42 3.47 7.54
N THR A 135 11.73 3.71 7.59
CA THR A 135 12.36 4.45 8.67
C THR A 135 12.30 5.95 8.40
N GLY A 136 12.00 6.74 9.42
CA GLY A 136 11.92 8.20 9.31
C GLY A 136 10.71 8.69 8.52
N ALA A 137 10.89 9.84 7.84
CA ALA A 137 9.83 10.53 7.10
C ALA A 137 9.62 10.02 5.66
N THR A 138 10.34 8.98 5.22
CA THR A 138 10.26 8.45 3.86
C THR A 138 8.90 7.82 3.59
N LEU A 139 8.21 8.25 2.54
CA LEU A 139 6.97 7.62 2.08
C LEU A 139 7.28 6.22 1.54
N GLY A 140 6.47 5.23 1.94
CA GLY A 140 6.59 3.86 1.43
C GLY A 140 5.95 3.65 0.06
N PHE A 141 5.46 4.71 -0.60
CA PHE A 141 4.70 4.64 -1.84
C PHE A 141 4.96 5.84 -2.75
N SER A 142 4.60 5.72 -4.02
CA SER A 142 4.53 6.82 -4.98
C SER A 142 3.16 6.84 -5.67
N ILE A 143 2.71 8.05 -6.06
CA ILE A 143 1.47 8.25 -6.81
C ILE A 143 1.78 9.08 -8.05
N ALA A 144 1.37 8.59 -9.21
CA ALA A 144 1.49 9.28 -10.49
C ALA A 144 0.14 9.34 -11.21
N ASP A 145 -0.01 10.26 -12.16
CA ASP A 145 -1.15 10.25 -13.08
C ASP A 145 -1.10 9.00 -13.98
N ASN A 146 -2.27 8.39 -14.20
CA ASN A 146 -2.42 7.36 -15.20
C ASN A 146 -2.58 8.06 -16.57
N ALA A 147 -1.51 8.04 -17.37
CA ALA A 147 -1.47 8.63 -18.71
C ALA A 147 -2.23 7.78 -19.74
#